data_AF-A0A968QA16-F1
#
_entry.id   AF-A0A968QA16-F1
#
_cell.length_a   1.000
_cell.length_b   1.000
_cell.length_c   1.000
_cell.angle_alpha   90.00
_cell.angle_beta   90.00
_cell.angle_gamma   90.00
#
_symmetry.space_group_name_H-M   'P 1'
#
loop_
_entity.id
_entity.type
_entity.pdbx_description
1 polymer ?
#
loop_
_entity_poly.entity_id
_entity_poly.type
_entity_poly.pdbx_seq_one_letter_code
_entity_poly.pdbx_strand_id
1 'polypeptide(L)'
;MFQYFDLSLSLRLRNIFIEARNEQAKRNYQPQFYPGKVILMRTEDSLGGVGCERDEYLGWKNLVGQEIDIYPVSGHHLSMLEEPGVKQLAEVLKSCLNQNR
;
A
#
# COMPACT_ATOMS: atom_id res chain seq x y z
N MET A 1 47.65 -7.99 0.19
CA MET A 1 46.78 -8.45 -0.92
C MET A 1 45.36 -8.43 -0.40
N PHE A 2 44.67 -7.29 -0.49
CA PHE A 2 43.26 -7.18 -0.07
C PHE A 2 42.40 -7.56 -1.27
N GLN A 3 41.80 -8.74 -1.18
CA GLN A 3 40.89 -9.25 -2.18
C GLN A 3 39.56 -8.53 -1.98
N TYR A 4 39.28 -7.53 -2.81
CA TYR A 4 37.98 -6.87 -2.84
C TYR A 4 36.95 -7.91 -3.29
N PHE A 5 36.09 -8.33 -2.36
CA PHE A 5 34.89 -9.07 -2.71
C PHE A 5 33.93 -8.09 -3.38
N ASP A 6 33.68 -8.30 -4.66
CA ASP A 6 32.67 -7.59 -5.46
C ASP A 6 31.25 -8.09 -5.11
N LEU A 7 30.98 -8.18 -3.80
CA LEU A 7 29.70 -8.59 -3.27
C LEU A 7 28.78 -7.39 -3.31
N SER A 8 27.87 -7.41 -4.28
CA SER A 8 26.82 -6.43 -4.38
C SER A 8 25.99 -6.45 -3.09
N LEU A 9 25.84 -5.31 -2.42
CA LEU A 9 25.03 -5.20 -1.21
C LEU A 9 23.62 -5.76 -1.46
N SER A 10 23.02 -6.41 -0.47
CA SER A 10 21.61 -6.79 -0.55
C SER A 10 20.74 -5.55 -0.78
N LEU A 11 19.60 -5.69 -1.46
CA LEU A 11 18.72 -4.55 -1.79
C LEU A 11 18.38 -3.69 -0.56
N ARG A 12 18.20 -4.33 0.59
CA ARG A 12 17.94 -3.65 1.86
C ARG A 12 19.10 -2.78 2.32
N LEU A 13 20.33 -3.28 2.21
CA LEU A 13 21.53 -2.52 2.57
C LEU A 13 21.80 -1.39 1.57
N ARG A 14 21.42 -1.55 0.29
CA ARG A 14 21.49 -0.47 -0.71
C ARG A 14 20.53 0.68 -0.39
N ASN A 15 19.35 0.37 0.15
CA ASN A 15 18.27 1.33 0.34
C ASN A 15 18.04 1.76 1.79
N ILE A 16 18.91 1.38 2.73
CA ILE A 16 18.71 1.60 4.18
C ILE A 16 18.44 3.07 4.53
N PHE A 17 19.13 4.01 3.86
CA PHE A 17 18.91 5.44 4.06
C PHE A 17 17.55 5.91 3.51
N ILE A 18 17.09 5.33 2.40
CA ILE A 18 15.79 5.64 1.80
C ILE A 18 14.67 5.12 2.72
N GLU A 19 14.78 3.87 3.20
CA GLU A 19 13.84 3.29 4.16
C GLU A 19 13.75 4.15 5.43
N ALA A 20 14.88 4.54 6.01
CA ALA A 20 14.92 5.39 7.19
C ALA A 20 14.28 6.77 6.96
N ARG A 21 14.48 7.39 5.79
CA ARG A 21 13.86 8.67 5.44
C ARG A 21 12.35 8.55 5.22
N ASN A 22 11.88 7.47 4.59
CA ASN A 22 10.46 7.20 4.41
C ASN A 22 9.76 6.99 5.76
N GLU A 23 10.38 6.23 6.68
CA GLU A 23 9.85 6.05 8.03
C GLU A 23 9.80 7.37 8.82
N GLN A 24 10.82 8.21 8.70
CA GLN A 24 10.80 9.54 9.32
C GLN A 24 9.70 10.43 8.74
N ALA A 25 9.52 10.44 7.42
CA ALA A 25 8.46 11.20 6.75
C ALA A 25 7.08 10.71 7.19
N LYS A 26 6.87 9.38 7.23
CA LYS A 26 5.64 8.75 7.72
C LYS A 26 5.32 9.14 9.15
N ARG A 27 6.30 9.16 10.06
CA ARG A 27 6.11 9.56 11.47
C ARG A 27 5.75 11.04 11.63
N ASN A 28 6.26 11.89 10.74
CA ASN A 28 6.06 13.34 10.80
C ASN A 28 4.79 13.78 10.07
N TYR A 29 4.25 12.95 9.18
CA TYR A 29 3.06 13.29 8.40
C TYR A 29 1.81 13.29 9.29
N GLN A 30 1.11 14.42 9.30
CA GLN A 30 -0.19 14.57 9.94
C GLN A 30 -1.27 14.63 8.86
N PRO A 31 -2.01 13.54 8.62
CA PRO A 31 -3.06 13.50 7.60
C PRO A 31 -4.05 14.64 7.78
N GLN A 32 -4.36 15.34 6.70
CA GLN A 32 -5.38 16.38 6.66
C GLN A 32 -6.65 15.85 6.01
N PHE A 33 -7.77 16.50 6.30
CA PHE A 33 -9.05 16.19 5.70
C PHE A 33 -9.00 16.39 4.17
N TYR A 34 -9.54 15.42 3.43
CA TYR A 34 -9.66 15.44 1.99
C TYR A 34 -11.14 15.49 1.59
N PRO A 35 -11.64 16.60 1.00
CA PRO A 35 -13.05 16.76 0.71
C PRO A 35 -13.53 15.96 -0.52
N GLY A 36 -12.62 15.33 -1.26
CA GLY A 36 -12.93 14.60 -2.48
C GLY A 36 -13.35 13.14 -2.24
N LYS A 37 -13.66 12.45 -3.33
CA LYS A 37 -13.90 11.00 -3.35
C LYS A 37 -12.58 10.23 -3.29
N VAL A 38 -12.57 9.10 -2.58
CA VAL A 38 -11.42 8.19 -2.52
C VAL A 38 -11.85 6.81 -2.96
N ILE A 39 -10.99 6.15 -3.73
CA ILE A 39 -11.12 4.73 -4.07
C ILE A 39 -10.06 3.97 -3.27
N LEU A 40 -10.49 3.00 -2.47
CA LEU A 40 -9.64 2.17 -1.64
C LEU A 40 -9.60 0.74 -2.20
N MET A 41 -8.56 0.44 -2.98
CA MET A 41 -8.24 -0.94 -3.37
C MET A 41 -7.47 -1.59 -2.22
N ARG A 42 -8.09 -2.54 -1.52
CA ARG A 42 -7.49 -3.19 -0.36
C ARG A 42 -7.47 -4.69 -0.52
N THR A 43 -6.52 -5.35 0.14
CA THR A 43 -6.52 -6.80 0.16
C THR A 43 -7.56 -7.37 1.10
N GLU A 44 -8.09 -8.54 0.73
CA GLU A 44 -8.98 -9.32 1.60
C GLU A 44 -8.23 -9.96 2.77
N ASP A 45 -6.89 -10.02 2.71
CA ASP A 45 -6.12 -10.83 3.62
C ASP A 45 -6.20 -10.38 5.08
N SER A 46 -6.53 -11.36 5.92
CA SER A 46 -7.01 -11.28 7.29
C SER A 46 -5.90 -11.49 8.32
N LEU A 47 -4.64 -11.20 7.99
CA LEU A 47 -3.50 -11.31 8.91
C LEU A 47 -3.53 -10.31 10.10
N GLY A 48 -4.70 -9.90 10.57
CA GLY A 48 -4.86 -9.51 11.97
C GLY A 48 -4.93 -10.80 12.79
N GLY A 49 -4.19 -10.91 13.89
CA GLY A 49 -4.30 -12.06 14.77
C GLY A 49 -5.76 -12.35 15.15
N VAL A 50 -6.06 -13.58 15.56
CA VAL A 50 -7.40 -14.00 16.00
C VAL A 50 -7.99 -12.94 16.95
N GLY A 51 -9.13 -12.35 16.59
CA GLY A 51 -9.83 -11.31 17.36
C GLY A 51 -9.54 -9.86 16.96
N CYS A 52 -8.72 -9.61 15.93
CA CYS A 52 -8.49 -8.27 15.38
C CYS A 52 -9.33 -8.04 14.11
N GLU A 53 -10.51 -7.44 14.23
CA GLU A 53 -11.19 -6.84 13.08
C GLU A 53 -10.35 -5.66 12.59
N ARG A 54 -9.77 -5.77 11.38
CA ARG A 54 -9.11 -4.62 10.75
C ARG A 54 -10.18 -3.67 10.23
N ASP A 55 -10.06 -2.40 10.60
CA ASP A 55 -10.84 -1.30 10.04
C ASP A 55 -10.98 -1.45 8.51
N GLU A 56 -12.22 -1.51 8.03
CA GLU A 56 -12.52 -1.68 6.61
C GLU A 56 -11.92 -0.55 5.77
N TYR A 57 -11.85 0.66 6.36
CA TYR A 57 -11.32 1.87 5.74
C TYR A 57 -9.82 2.09 5.94
N LEU A 58 -9.10 1.18 6.63
CA LEU A 58 -7.66 1.29 6.90
C LEU A 58 -7.24 2.66 7.49
N GLY A 59 -8.08 3.26 8.33
CA GLY A 59 -7.86 4.56 8.97
C GLY A 59 -8.40 5.77 8.20
N TRP A 60 -8.94 5.60 6.99
CA TRP A 60 -9.37 6.72 6.13
C TRP A 60 -10.76 7.27 6.46
N LYS A 61 -11.59 6.54 7.23
CA LYS A 61 -13.01 6.87 7.45
C LYS A 61 -13.26 8.32 7.88
N ASN A 62 -12.43 8.85 8.78
CA ASN A 62 -12.59 10.19 9.35
C ASN A 62 -11.80 11.28 8.62
N LEU A 63 -11.07 10.92 7.55
CA LEU A 63 -10.21 11.83 6.78
C LEU A 63 -10.82 12.20 5.43
N VAL A 64 -11.86 11.51 4.98
CA VAL A 64 -12.46 11.72 3.65
C VAL A 64 -13.85 12.33 3.82
N GLY A 65 -14.12 13.40 3.05
CA GLY A 65 -15.37 14.16 3.13
C GLY A 65 -16.52 13.59 2.33
N GLN A 66 -16.23 12.68 1.40
CA GLN A 66 -17.20 11.96 0.58
C GLN A 66 -17.08 10.45 0.80
N GLU A 67 -17.83 9.68 0.02
CA GLU A 67 -17.78 8.22 0.06
C GLU A 67 -16.39 7.68 -0.29
N ILE A 68 -16.01 6.60 0.40
CA ILE A 68 -14.83 5.78 0.08
C ILE A 68 -15.34 4.54 -0.65
N ASP A 69 -15.08 4.42 -1.95
CA ASP A 69 -15.42 3.20 -2.68
C ASP A 69 -14.36 2.13 -2.37
N ILE A 70 -14.77 1.01 -1.78
CA ILE A 70 -13.86 -0.08 -1.41
C ILE A 70 -13.89 -1.16 -2.49
N TYR A 71 -12.72 -1.52 -3.01
CA TYR A 71 -12.55 -2.63 -3.94
C TYR A 71 -11.61 -3.69 -3.35
N PRO A 72 -12.11 -4.89 -3.01
CA PRO A 72 -11.25 -5.97 -2.55
C PRO A 72 -10.37 -6.50 -3.68
N VAL A 73 -9.11 -6.80 -3.36
CA VAL A 73 -8.12 -7.42 -4.24
C VAL A 73 -7.57 -8.67 -3.54
N SER A 74 -7.39 -9.74 -4.30
CA SER A 74 -6.90 -11.01 -3.79
C SER A 74 -5.40 -10.94 -3.44
N GLY A 75 -4.97 -11.81 -2.52
CA GLY A 75 -3.60 -11.82 -2.00
C GLY A 75 -3.41 -10.88 -0.80
N HIS A 76 -2.17 -10.61 -0.43
CA HIS A 76 -1.78 -9.73 0.68
C HIS A 76 -1.07 -8.46 0.18
N HIS A 77 -0.71 -7.57 1.11
CA HIS A 77 -0.19 -6.22 0.81
C HIS A 77 0.92 -6.17 -0.25
N LEU A 78 1.79 -7.17 -0.31
CA LEU A 78 2.87 -7.24 -1.30
C LEU A 78 2.48 -8.10 -2.52
N SER A 79 1.82 -9.24 -2.32
CA SER A 79 1.50 -10.14 -3.43
C SER A 79 0.43 -9.57 -4.37
N MET A 80 -0.36 -8.58 -3.95
CA MET A 80 -1.28 -7.87 -4.84
C MET A 80 -0.57 -7.11 -5.97
N LEU A 81 0.73 -6.84 -5.82
CA LEU A 81 1.57 -6.19 -6.82
C LEU A 81 2.37 -7.19 -7.67
N GLU A 82 2.23 -8.48 -7.42
CA GLU A 82 2.92 -9.55 -8.14
C GLU A 82 1.93 -10.39 -8.97
N GLU A 83 2.42 -11.17 -9.93
CA GLU A 83 1.57 -12.09 -10.68
C GLU A 83 1.07 -13.24 -9.79
N PRO A 84 -0.22 -13.63 -9.86
CA PRO A 84 -1.25 -13.11 -10.76
C PRO A 84 -2.03 -11.89 -10.22
N GLY A 85 -1.85 -11.50 -8.95
CA GLY A 85 -2.62 -10.44 -8.28
C GLY A 85 -2.59 -9.08 -8.97
N VAL A 86 -1.46 -8.71 -9.56
CA VAL A 86 -1.28 -7.44 -10.28
C VAL A 86 -2.24 -7.28 -11.47
N LYS A 87 -2.64 -8.39 -12.11
CA LYS A 87 -3.62 -8.35 -13.22
C LYS A 87 -5.00 -7.94 -12.72
N GLN A 88 -5.46 -8.54 -11.62
CA GLN A 88 -6.73 -8.19 -11.00
C GLN A 88 -6.71 -6.74 -10.51
N LEU A 89 -5.62 -6.31 -9.86
CA LEU A 89 -5.45 -4.91 -9.45
C LEU A 89 -5.55 -3.94 -10.64
N ALA A 90 -4.91 -4.27 -11.76
CA ALA A 90 -4.95 -3.45 -12.97
C ALA A 90 -6.36 -3.36 -13.58
N GLU A 91 -7.14 -4.44 -13.56
CA GLU A 91 -8.52 -4.45 -14.04
C GLU A 91 -9.44 -3.55 -13.19
N VAL A 92 -9.31 -3.64 -11.86
CA VAL A 92 -10.02 -2.78 -10.92
C VAL A 92 -9.65 -1.31 -11.15
N LEU A 93 -8.35 -1.00 -11.22
CA LEU A 93 -7.87 0.35 -11.47
C LEU A 93 -8.39 0.92 -12.80
N LYS A 94 -8.34 0.14 -13.88
CA LYS A 94 -8.85 0.54 -15.20
C LYS A 94 -10.34 0.84 -15.16
N SER A 95 -11.12 0.00 -14.48
CA SER A 95 -12.57 0.20 -14.32
C SER A 95 -12.88 1.49 -13.56
N CYS A 96 -12.17 1.74 -12.46
CA CYS A 96 -12.29 2.95 -11.65
C CYS A 96 -11.95 4.22 -12.45
N LEU A 97 -10.87 4.20 -13.23
CA LEU A 97 -10.46 5.36 -14.04
C LEU A 97 -11.43 5.65 -15.20
N ASN A 98 -12.08 4.62 -15.74
CA ASN A 98 -13.07 4.80 -16.81
C ASN A 98 -14.42 5.31 -16.29
N GLN A 99 -14.79 5.00 -15.04
CA GLN A 99 -16.01 5.51 -14.41
C GLN A 99 -15.90 6.99 -14.00
N ASN A 100 -14.68 7.49 -13.80
CA ASN A 100 -14.39 8.87 -13.40
C ASN A 100 -13.96 9.77 -14.58
N ARG A 101 -14.21 9.34 -15.83
CA ARG A 101 -14.11 10.17 -17.04
C ARG A 101 -15.50 10.63 -17.44
#